data_AF-A0A7J5NTQ6-F1
#
_entry.id   AF-A0A7J5NTQ6-F1
#
_cell.length_a   1.000
_cell.length_b   1.000
_cell.length_c   1.000
_cell.angle_alpha   90.00
_cell.angle_beta   90.00
_cell.angle_gamma   90.00
#
_symmetry.space_group_name_H-M   'P 1'
#
loop_
_entity.id
_entity.type
_entity.pdbx_description
1 polymer ?
#
loop_
_entity_poly.entity_id
_entity_poly.type
_entity_poly.pdbx_seq_one_letter_code
_entity_poly.pdbx_strand_id
1 'polypeptide(L)'
;MIDVLGPEKRRRRTTQEKIAIVQQSFEPGMTVSLVARQHGVAASQLFLWRKQYQEGSLTAVAAGEQVVPASELAAAMKQIKELQRLLGKKTMENELLKEAVEYGRGKKVDSARALIARGWGVSLVSRCLRVSRAQLHVILRRTDDWMDGRRSRHTDDTDVLLRIYHVIGELPTYGYRRVWALLRRQAELDGMPAINAKRVYRIMRQNALLLERKPAVPPSKRAHTGRVAVKESNQRWCSDGFEFRCDNGEKLRVTFALDCCDREALHWAVTTGGFDSETVQDVMLGAVERRFGNELPASPVEWLTDNGSCYRANETRQFARMLGLEPKNTAVRSPESNGIAESFVKTIKRDYISIMPKPDGLTAAKNLAEAFEHYNEWHPHSALGYRSPREYLRQWASDGLSDNRCLEI
;
A
#
# COMPACT_ATOMS: atom_id res chain seq x y z
N MET A 1 111.41 -48.82 -3.81
CA MET A 1 111.31 -47.36 -4.04
C MET A 1 110.34 -47.19 -5.20
N ILE A 2 109.16 -46.63 -4.94
CA ILE A 2 108.35 -45.76 -5.82
C ILE A 2 107.05 -45.47 -5.06
N ASP A 3 106.77 -44.17 -4.97
CA ASP A 3 105.97 -43.48 -3.97
C ASP A 3 104.46 -43.68 -4.07
N VAL A 4 103.85 -43.68 -2.87
CA VAL A 4 102.43 -43.41 -2.65
C VAL A 4 102.20 -41.91 -2.88
N LEU A 5 101.63 -41.54 -4.04
CA LEU A 5 101.18 -40.17 -4.29
C LEU A 5 99.76 -39.98 -3.73
N GLY A 6 99.64 -39.07 -2.76
CA GLY A 6 98.41 -38.71 -2.06
C GLY A 6 97.34 -38.02 -2.94
N PRO A 7 96.18 -37.67 -2.36
CA PRO A 7 95.04 -37.15 -3.11
C PRO A 7 95.34 -35.78 -3.71
N GLU A 8 95.24 -35.65 -5.05
CA GLU A 8 95.36 -34.38 -5.75
C GLU A 8 94.40 -33.33 -5.17
N LYS A 9 94.93 -32.16 -4.80
CA LYS A 9 94.16 -30.98 -4.37
C LYS A 9 93.10 -30.66 -5.43
N ARG A 10 91.82 -30.66 -5.04
CA ARG A 10 90.72 -30.14 -5.87
C ARG A 10 91.04 -28.71 -6.33
N ARG A 11 91.33 -28.55 -7.63
CA ARG A 11 91.58 -27.25 -8.26
C ARG A 11 90.27 -26.44 -8.26
N ARG A 12 90.19 -25.37 -7.45
CA ARG A 12 89.06 -24.43 -7.49
C ARG A 12 89.19 -23.58 -8.76
N ARG A 13 88.24 -23.74 -9.69
CA ARG A 13 88.13 -22.94 -10.92
C ARG A 13 87.13 -21.81 -10.72
N THR A 14 87.45 -20.63 -11.24
CA THR A 14 86.55 -19.46 -11.19
C THR A 14 85.35 -19.68 -12.12
N THR A 15 84.28 -18.89 -11.94
CA THR A 15 83.08 -18.99 -12.78
C THR A 15 83.38 -18.64 -14.23
N GLN A 16 84.26 -17.66 -14.49
CA GLN A 16 84.71 -17.31 -15.84
C GLN A 16 85.49 -18.45 -16.50
N GLU A 17 86.39 -19.10 -15.76
CA GLU A 17 87.11 -20.28 -16.27
C GLU A 17 86.16 -21.43 -16.62
N LYS A 18 85.12 -21.67 -15.81
CA LYS A 18 84.12 -22.70 -16.11
C LYS A 18 83.34 -22.38 -17.40
N ILE A 19 82.95 -21.11 -17.58
CA ILE A 19 82.23 -20.67 -18.79
C ILE A 19 83.12 -20.84 -20.03
N ALA A 20 84.39 -20.46 -19.97
CA ALA A 20 85.32 -20.61 -21.09
C ALA A 20 85.51 -22.09 -21.49
N ILE A 21 85.68 -23.00 -20.52
CA ILE A 21 85.82 -24.44 -20.78
C ILE A 21 84.52 -25.02 -21.38
N VAL A 22 83.36 -24.56 -20.90
CA VAL A 22 82.06 -24.96 -21.45
C VAL A 22 81.91 -24.48 -22.90
N GLN A 23 82.24 -23.23 -23.20
CA GLN A 23 82.17 -22.66 -24.56
C GLN A 23 83.08 -23.40 -25.53
N GLN A 24 84.32 -23.70 -25.13
CA GLN A 24 85.25 -24.49 -25.94
C GLN A 24 84.70 -25.88 -26.27
N SER A 25 83.93 -26.49 -25.36
CA SER A 25 83.29 -27.78 -25.62
C SER A 25 82.19 -27.74 -26.68
N PHE A 26 81.68 -26.55 -27.06
CA PHE A 26 80.70 -26.38 -28.13
C PHE A 26 81.32 -26.06 -29.50
N GLU A 27 82.65 -25.90 -29.58
CA GLU A 27 83.33 -25.62 -30.85
C GLU A 27 83.28 -26.83 -31.81
N PRO A 28 83.11 -26.61 -33.13
CA PRO A 28 83.07 -27.70 -34.11
C PRO A 28 84.35 -28.55 -34.07
N GLY A 29 84.20 -29.87 -33.95
CA GLY A 29 85.32 -30.81 -33.85
C GLY A 29 85.80 -31.12 -32.42
N MET A 30 85.31 -30.40 -31.41
CA MET A 30 85.61 -30.68 -30.00
C MET A 30 84.59 -31.65 -29.39
N THR A 31 85.06 -32.67 -28.68
CA THR A 31 84.20 -33.57 -27.89
C THR A 31 84.32 -33.26 -26.40
N VAL A 32 83.25 -33.49 -25.63
CA VAL A 32 83.24 -33.23 -24.18
C VAL A 32 84.37 -33.97 -23.47
N SER A 33 84.64 -35.22 -23.86
CA SER A 33 85.71 -36.03 -23.30
C SER A 33 87.11 -35.47 -23.59
N LEU A 34 87.32 -34.91 -24.79
CA LEU A 34 88.58 -34.28 -25.20
C LEU A 34 88.84 -33.01 -24.39
N VAL A 35 87.87 -32.12 -24.32
CA VAL A 35 87.97 -30.84 -23.60
C VAL A 35 88.09 -31.08 -22.09
N ALA A 36 87.36 -32.05 -21.55
CA ALA A 36 87.47 -32.42 -20.13
C ALA A 36 88.87 -32.94 -19.79
N ARG A 37 89.49 -33.76 -20.66
CA ARG A 37 90.87 -34.25 -20.46
C ARG A 37 91.90 -33.13 -20.58
N GLN A 38 91.77 -32.24 -21.58
CA GLN A 38 92.68 -31.09 -21.76
C GLN A 38 92.70 -30.17 -20.55
N HIS A 39 91.55 -29.96 -19.91
CA HIS A 39 91.42 -29.08 -18.76
C HIS A 39 91.53 -29.77 -17.41
N GLY A 40 91.68 -31.10 -17.36
CA GLY A 40 91.71 -31.88 -16.11
C GLY A 40 90.39 -31.80 -15.34
N VAL A 41 89.25 -31.88 -16.04
CA VAL A 41 87.88 -31.92 -15.48
C VAL A 41 87.31 -33.31 -15.74
N ALA A 42 86.49 -33.84 -14.82
CA ALA A 42 85.72 -35.05 -15.10
C ALA A 42 84.67 -34.78 -16.18
N ALA A 43 84.54 -35.64 -17.19
CA ALA A 43 83.60 -35.43 -18.30
C ALA A 43 82.14 -35.25 -17.82
N SER A 44 81.73 -35.95 -16.76
CA SER A 44 80.41 -35.79 -16.12
C SER A 44 80.18 -34.40 -15.53
N GLN A 45 81.23 -33.78 -14.98
CA GLN A 45 81.18 -32.44 -14.41
C GLN A 45 81.11 -31.38 -15.50
N LEU A 46 81.83 -31.58 -16.63
CA LEU A 46 81.72 -30.70 -17.79
C LEU A 46 80.33 -30.81 -18.47
N PHE A 47 79.73 -32.00 -18.49
CA PHE A 47 78.34 -32.18 -18.94
C PHE A 47 77.34 -31.42 -18.07
N LEU A 48 77.51 -31.50 -16.74
CA LEU A 48 76.66 -30.75 -15.80
C LEU A 48 76.80 -29.24 -16.03
N TRP A 49 78.01 -28.75 -16.27
CA TRP A 49 78.23 -27.34 -16.58
C TRP A 49 77.66 -26.94 -17.95
N ARG A 50 77.74 -27.78 -18.99
CA ARG A 50 77.06 -27.51 -20.27
C ARG A 50 75.55 -27.37 -20.10
N LYS A 51 74.94 -28.26 -19.32
CA LYS A 51 73.50 -28.23 -19.04
C LYS A 51 73.10 -26.95 -18.30
N GLN A 52 73.83 -26.60 -17.24
CA GLN A 52 73.62 -25.39 -16.46
C GLN A 52 73.86 -24.09 -17.27
N TYR A 53 74.76 -24.12 -18.26
CA TYR A 53 75.00 -22.99 -19.18
C TYR A 53 73.86 -22.81 -20.18
N GLN A 54 73.32 -23.91 -20.75
CA GLN A 54 72.16 -23.86 -21.64
C GLN A 54 70.87 -23.46 -20.93
N GLU A 55 70.72 -23.82 -19.65
CA GLU A 55 69.58 -23.44 -18.80
C GLU A 55 69.71 -22.01 -18.22
N GLY A 56 70.78 -21.27 -18.57
CA GLY A 56 71.01 -19.88 -18.15
C GLY A 56 71.46 -19.71 -16.69
N SER A 57 71.62 -20.81 -15.95
CA SER A 57 71.98 -20.81 -14.52
C SER A 57 73.46 -20.46 -14.28
N LEU A 58 74.37 -20.83 -15.18
CA LEU A 58 75.81 -20.55 -15.02
C LEU A 58 76.20 -19.08 -15.28
N THR A 59 75.41 -18.34 -16.06
CA THR A 59 75.58 -16.91 -16.33
C THR A 59 74.92 -16.02 -15.26
N ALA A 60 73.79 -16.45 -14.69
CA ALA A 60 73.05 -15.67 -13.68
C ALA A 60 73.77 -15.55 -12.31
N VAL A 61 74.67 -16.49 -11.97
CA VAL A 61 75.48 -16.42 -10.74
C VAL A 61 76.46 -15.24 -10.74
N ALA A 62 76.74 -14.61 -11.90
CA ALA A 62 77.54 -13.40 -11.98
C ALA A 62 76.77 -12.10 -11.71
N ALA A 63 75.42 -12.10 -11.80
CA ALA A 63 74.61 -10.89 -11.74
C ALA A 63 73.74 -10.75 -10.48
N GLY A 64 73.70 -11.75 -9.59
CA GLY A 64 72.97 -11.66 -8.31
C GLY A 64 71.43 -11.62 -8.44
N GLU A 65 70.88 -11.88 -9.62
CA GLU A 65 69.43 -11.90 -9.85
C GLU A 65 68.82 -13.27 -9.47
N GLN A 66 67.67 -13.23 -8.78
CA GLN A 66 66.90 -14.45 -8.48
C GLN A 66 66.31 -15.04 -9.77
N VAL A 67 66.69 -16.27 -10.09
CA VAL A 67 66.18 -17.00 -11.24
C VAL A 67 64.85 -17.67 -10.87
N VAL A 68 63.75 -17.21 -11.48
CA VAL A 68 62.43 -17.85 -11.37
C VAL A 68 62.33 -18.98 -12.40
N PRO A 69 61.90 -20.19 -12.02
CA PRO A 69 61.69 -21.28 -12.97
C PRO A 69 60.73 -20.89 -14.10
N ALA A 70 61.04 -21.31 -15.34
CA ALA A 70 60.18 -21.01 -16.50
C ALA A 70 58.72 -21.51 -16.33
N SER A 71 58.52 -22.56 -15.54
CA SER A 71 57.19 -23.08 -15.17
C SER A 71 56.38 -22.11 -14.31
N GLU A 72 57.03 -21.39 -13.39
CA GLU A 72 56.37 -20.40 -12.53
C GLU A 72 56.02 -19.14 -13.32
N LEU A 73 56.91 -18.71 -14.22
CA LEU A 73 56.61 -17.61 -15.15
C LEU A 73 55.42 -17.94 -16.06
N ALA A 74 55.38 -19.14 -16.63
CA ALA A 74 54.27 -19.58 -17.48
C ALA A 74 52.94 -19.66 -16.69
N ALA A 75 52.98 -20.12 -15.44
CA ALA A 75 51.81 -20.14 -14.56
C ALA A 75 51.32 -18.72 -14.23
N ALA A 76 52.23 -17.81 -13.91
CA ALA A 76 51.91 -16.40 -13.64
C ALA A 76 51.32 -15.70 -14.87
N MET A 77 51.89 -15.92 -16.06
CA MET A 77 51.34 -15.38 -17.32
C MET A 77 49.93 -15.90 -17.60
N LYS A 78 49.66 -17.18 -17.32
CA LYS A 78 48.32 -17.77 -17.44
C LYS A 78 47.33 -17.12 -16.47
N GLN A 79 47.75 -16.88 -15.22
CA GLN A 79 46.92 -16.19 -14.22
C GLN A 79 46.65 -14.74 -14.61
N ILE A 80 47.65 -14.00 -15.12
CA ILE A 80 47.48 -12.63 -15.60
C ILE A 80 46.42 -12.57 -16.72
N LYS A 81 46.49 -13.49 -17.68
CA LYS A 81 45.51 -13.57 -18.78
C LYS A 81 44.09 -13.84 -18.25
N GLU A 82 43.96 -14.71 -17.25
CA GLU A 82 42.67 -15.01 -16.63
C GLU A 82 42.12 -13.83 -15.82
N LEU A 83 42.97 -13.14 -15.05
CA LEU A 83 42.60 -11.95 -14.31
C LEU A 83 42.18 -10.81 -15.24
N GLN A 84 42.91 -10.58 -16.33
CA GLN A 84 42.54 -9.61 -17.36
C GLN A 84 41.16 -9.93 -17.98
N ARG A 85 40.88 -11.21 -18.23
CA ARG A 85 39.57 -11.67 -18.73
C ARG A 85 38.44 -11.41 -17.72
N LEU A 86 38.66 -11.72 -16.44
CA LEU A 86 37.68 -11.48 -15.38
C LEU A 86 37.45 -9.99 -15.14
N LEU A 87 38.51 -9.18 -15.18
CA LEU A 87 38.44 -7.73 -15.05
C LEU A 87 37.61 -7.13 -16.18
N GLY A 88 37.89 -7.48 -17.45
CA GLY A 88 37.11 -7.03 -18.59
C GLY A 88 35.62 -7.39 -18.48
N LYS A 89 35.30 -8.61 -18.01
CA LYS A 89 33.92 -9.02 -17.74
C LYS A 89 33.26 -8.15 -16.67
N LYS A 90 33.96 -7.87 -15.56
CA LYS A 90 33.44 -7.05 -14.46
C LYS A 90 33.30 -5.58 -14.83
N THR A 91 34.20 -5.05 -15.65
CA THR A 91 34.10 -3.69 -16.19
C THR A 91 32.82 -3.52 -17.01
N MET A 92 32.55 -4.45 -17.95
CA MET A 92 31.29 -4.42 -18.73
C MET A 92 30.04 -4.58 -17.86
N GLU A 93 30.07 -5.45 -16.85
CA GLU A 93 28.95 -5.61 -15.90
C GLU A 93 28.68 -4.29 -15.15
N ASN A 94 29.73 -3.57 -14.74
CA ASN A 94 29.61 -2.30 -14.03
C ASN A 94 29.10 -1.16 -14.91
N GLU A 95 29.54 -1.04 -16.16
CA GLU A 95 29.04 -0.04 -17.10
C GLU A 95 27.55 -0.19 -17.35
N LEU A 96 27.11 -1.43 -17.63
CA LEU A 96 25.69 -1.74 -17.81
C LEU A 96 24.88 -1.39 -16.56
N LEU A 97 25.37 -1.72 -15.36
CA LEU A 97 24.66 -1.42 -14.12
C LEU A 97 24.60 0.08 -13.83
N LYS A 98 25.63 0.86 -14.19
CA LYS A 98 25.59 2.32 -14.09
C LYS A 98 24.50 2.92 -14.98
N GLU A 99 24.40 2.48 -16.23
CA GLU A 99 23.30 2.89 -17.11
C GLU A 99 21.94 2.42 -16.60
N ALA A 100 21.86 1.22 -16.04
CA ALA A 100 20.62 0.71 -15.47
C ALA A 100 20.09 1.59 -14.32
N VAL A 101 20.97 2.21 -13.54
CA VAL A 101 20.63 3.12 -12.44
C VAL A 101 19.98 4.42 -12.95
N GLU A 102 20.29 4.89 -14.16
CA GLU A 102 19.58 6.03 -14.76
C GLU A 102 18.08 5.75 -14.91
N TYR A 103 17.73 4.48 -15.16
CA TYR A 103 16.34 4.01 -15.23
C TYR A 103 15.76 3.62 -13.86
N GLY A 104 16.49 3.85 -12.77
CA GLY A 104 16.37 3.28 -11.43
C GLY A 104 15.09 3.57 -10.63
N ARG A 105 14.02 4.00 -11.30
CA ARG A 105 12.67 4.14 -10.73
C ARG A 105 11.62 3.21 -11.37
N GLY A 106 11.98 2.49 -12.44
CA GLY A 106 11.10 1.55 -13.15
C GLY A 106 11.25 0.09 -12.72
N LYS A 107 10.45 -0.81 -13.31
CA LYS A 107 10.65 -2.26 -13.12
C LYS A 107 11.94 -2.70 -13.84
N LYS A 108 12.66 -3.68 -13.29
CA LYS A 108 13.89 -4.24 -13.91
C LYS A 108 13.72 -4.65 -15.37
N VAL A 109 12.52 -5.11 -15.75
CA VAL A 109 12.20 -5.50 -17.12
C VAL A 109 12.14 -4.28 -18.06
N ASP A 110 11.67 -3.13 -17.59
CA ASP A 110 11.61 -1.90 -18.37
C ASP A 110 13.02 -1.34 -18.59
N SER A 111 13.86 -1.32 -17.55
CA SER A 111 15.29 -0.99 -17.66
C SER A 111 16.01 -1.93 -18.61
N ALA A 112 15.72 -3.24 -18.55
CA ALA A 112 16.30 -4.21 -19.47
C ALA A 112 15.93 -3.94 -20.93
N ARG A 113 14.67 -3.57 -21.23
CA ARG A 113 14.26 -3.18 -22.58
C ARG A 113 15.01 -1.95 -23.07
N ALA A 114 15.16 -0.94 -22.21
CA ALA A 114 15.83 0.30 -22.56
C ALA A 114 17.33 0.09 -22.85
N LEU A 115 18.01 -0.73 -22.05
CA LEU A 115 19.41 -1.10 -22.28
C LEU A 115 19.58 -1.88 -23.58
N ILE A 116 18.67 -2.81 -23.89
CA ILE A 116 18.70 -3.56 -25.15
C ILE A 116 18.48 -2.63 -26.34
N ALA A 117 17.56 -1.68 -26.23
CA ALA A 117 17.33 -0.67 -27.26
C ALA A 117 18.56 0.25 -27.47
N ARG A 118 19.36 0.48 -26.42
CA ARG A 118 20.67 1.18 -26.50
C ARG A 118 21.81 0.31 -27.06
N GLY A 119 21.55 -0.94 -27.44
CA GLY A 119 22.52 -1.83 -28.09
C GLY A 119 23.16 -2.86 -27.17
N TRP A 120 22.80 -2.94 -25.88
CA TRP A 120 23.31 -3.97 -24.99
C TRP A 120 22.78 -5.36 -25.36
N GLY A 121 23.66 -6.36 -25.39
CA GLY A 121 23.28 -7.74 -25.71
C GLY A 121 22.31 -8.36 -24.69
N VAL A 122 21.23 -8.97 -25.17
CA VAL A 122 20.16 -9.58 -24.33
C VAL A 122 20.71 -10.54 -23.27
N SER A 123 21.71 -11.34 -23.61
CA SER A 123 22.35 -12.30 -22.70
C SER A 123 23.07 -11.62 -21.53
N LEU A 124 23.71 -10.46 -21.79
CA LEU A 124 24.44 -9.70 -20.78
C LEU A 124 23.45 -8.98 -19.87
N VAL A 125 22.46 -8.30 -20.45
CA VAL A 125 21.39 -7.60 -19.72
C VAL A 125 20.62 -8.56 -18.81
N SER A 126 20.22 -9.73 -19.33
CA SER A 126 19.53 -10.77 -18.56
C SER A 126 20.33 -11.21 -17.33
N ARG A 127 21.63 -11.43 -17.50
CA ARG A 127 22.54 -11.86 -16.43
C ARG A 127 22.75 -10.77 -15.38
N CYS A 128 23.04 -9.55 -15.82
CA CYS A 128 23.34 -8.42 -14.94
C CYS A 128 22.11 -7.96 -14.14
N LEU A 129 20.95 -7.84 -14.79
CA LEU A 129 19.71 -7.40 -14.13
C LEU A 129 18.90 -8.54 -13.50
N ARG A 130 19.35 -9.79 -13.68
CA ARG A 130 18.68 -11.01 -13.19
C ARG A 130 17.23 -11.10 -13.66
N VAL A 131 17.01 -10.84 -14.94
CA VAL A 131 15.69 -10.95 -15.61
C VAL A 131 15.69 -12.13 -16.58
N SER A 132 14.56 -12.80 -16.75
CA SER A 132 14.46 -13.98 -17.63
C SER A 132 14.76 -13.62 -19.08
N ARG A 133 15.75 -14.29 -19.68
CA ARG A 133 16.11 -14.13 -21.09
C ARG A 133 14.95 -14.49 -22.02
N ALA A 134 14.22 -15.56 -21.71
CA ALA A 134 13.06 -15.99 -22.49
C ALA A 134 11.95 -14.92 -22.45
N GLN A 135 11.69 -14.33 -21.28
CA GLN A 135 10.72 -13.26 -21.13
C GLN A 135 11.12 -12.00 -21.91
N LEU A 136 12.41 -11.63 -21.91
CA LEU A 136 12.90 -10.51 -22.71
C LEU A 136 12.69 -10.73 -24.21
N HIS A 137 12.98 -11.94 -24.72
CA HIS A 137 12.71 -12.26 -26.13
C HIS A 137 11.22 -12.20 -26.47
N VAL A 138 10.33 -12.67 -25.59
CA VAL A 138 8.87 -12.54 -25.78
C VAL A 138 8.47 -11.07 -25.84
N ILE A 139 9.02 -10.22 -24.96
CA ILE A 139 8.67 -8.79 -24.91
C ILE A 139 9.20 -8.04 -26.12
N LEU A 140 10.42 -8.33 -26.58
CA LEU A 140 11.04 -7.68 -27.74
C LEU A 140 10.36 -8.04 -29.06
N ARG A 141 9.64 -9.17 -29.12
CA ARG A 141 8.88 -9.61 -30.29
C ARG A 141 7.43 -9.11 -30.30
N ARG A 142 7.01 -8.38 -29.26
CA ARG A 142 5.68 -7.77 -29.25
C ARG A 142 5.66 -6.64 -30.26
N THR A 143 4.57 -6.57 -31.00
CA THR A 143 4.26 -5.45 -31.87
C THR A 143 3.92 -4.21 -31.03
N ASP A 144 4.01 -3.02 -31.62
CA ASP A 144 3.76 -1.76 -30.90
C ASP A 144 2.29 -1.62 -30.45
N ASP A 145 1.36 -2.30 -31.13
CA ASP A 145 -0.06 -2.39 -30.79
C ASP A 145 -0.37 -3.47 -29.73
N TRP A 146 0.62 -4.23 -29.27
CA TRP A 146 0.41 -5.27 -28.27
C TRP A 146 -0.10 -4.67 -26.95
N MET A 147 -1.23 -5.19 -26.46
CA MET A 147 -1.78 -4.84 -25.15
C MET A 147 -1.81 -6.04 -24.20
N ASP A 148 -1.46 -5.82 -22.93
CA ASP A 148 -1.60 -6.85 -21.89
C ASP A 148 -3.10 -7.11 -21.65
N GLY A 149 -3.58 -8.31 -21.98
CA GLY A 149 -4.97 -8.71 -21.76
C GLY A 149 -5.45 -8.57 -20.32
N ARG A 150 -4.54 -8.55 -19.32
CA ARG A 150 -4.88 -8.26 -17.92
C ARG A 150 -5.20 -6.79 -17.66
N ARG A 151 -4.65 -5.89 -18.48
CA ARG A 151 -4.90 -4.44 -18.44
C ARG A 151 -6.02 -4.02 -19.39
N SER A 152 -6.30 -4.84 -20.41
CA SER A 152 -7.28 -4.58 -21.47
C SER A 152 -8.68 -5.16 -21.20
N ARG A 153 -8.99 -5.63 -19.98
CA ARG A 153 -10.37 -6.01 -19.64
C ARG A 153 -11.24 -4.75 -19.56
N HIS A 154 -11.77 -4.33 -20.70
CA HIS A 154 -12.87 -3.41 -20.78
C HIS A 154 -14.14 -4.20 -20.45
N THR A 155 -14.57 -4.15 -19.20
CA THR A 155 -15.94 -4.55 -18.89
C THR A 155 -16.85 -3.43 -19.39
N ASP A 156 -17.94 -3.77 -20.08
CA ASP A 156 -18.98 -2.80 -20.34
C ASP A 156 -19.57 -2.36 -18.99
N ASP A 157 -19.35 -1.09 -18.66
CA ASP A 157 -19.80 -0.47 -17.42
C ASP A 157 -21.01 0.45 -17.66
N THR A 158 -21.57 0.48 -18.87
CA THR A 158 -22.64 1.41 -19.27
C THR A 158 -23.86 1.27 -18.36
N ASP A 159 -24.33 0.05 -18.12
CA ASP A 159 -25.46 -0.21 -17.21
C ASP A 159 -25.17 0.30 -15.78
N VAL A 160 -23.99 -0.04 -15.23
CA VAL A 160 -23.61 0.39 -13.88
C VAL A 160 -23.51 1.91 -13.80
N LEU A 161 -23.00 2.56 -14.85
CA LEU A 161 -22.93 4.02 -14.92
C LEU A 161 -24.31 4.67 -14.95
N LEU A 162 -25.27 4.13 -15.72
CA LEU A 162 -26.65 4.61 -15.73
C LEU A 162 -27.30 4.49 -14.35
N ARG A 163 -27.09 3.37 -13.66
CA ARG A 163 -27.59 3.17 -12.29
C ARG A 163 -26.93 4.11 -11.29
N ILE A 164 -25.63 4.42 -11.46
CA ILE A 164 -24.94 5.45 -10.67
C ILE A 164 -25.57 6.84 -10.90
N TYR A 165 -25.87 7.20 -12.15
CA TYR A 165 -26.50 8.48 -12.47
C TYR A 165 -27.89 8.61 -11.84
N HIS A 166 -28.68 7.53 -11.81
CA HIS A 166 -29.99 7.54 -11.16
C HIS A 166 -29.86 7.87 -9.66
N VAL A 167 -28.96 7.19 -8.94
CA VAL A 167 -28.73 7.44 -7.50
C VAL A 167 -28.23 8.86 -7.23
N ILE A 168 -27.27 9.35 -8.04
CA ILE A 168 -26.69 10.69 -7.85
C ILE A 168 -27.69 11.78 -8.24
N GLY A 169 -28.57 11.51 -9.21
CA GLY A 169 -29.62 12.43 -9.64
C GLY A 169 -30.59 12.77 -8.51
N GLU A 170 -30.90 11.80 -7.65
CA GLU A 170 -31.71 12.03 -6.45
C GLU A 170 -30.91 12.68 -5.32
N LEU A 171 -29.71 12.16 -5.03
CA LEU A 171 -28.87 12.63 -3.92
C LEU A 171 -27.42 12.91 -4.38
N PRO A 172 -27.13 14.12 -4.88
CA PRO A 172 -25.84 14.45 -5.48
C PRO A 172 -24.68 14.48 -4.48
N THR A 173 -25.00 14.49 -3.18
CA THR A 173 -24.05 14.51 -2.06
C THR A 173 -23.56 13.12 -1.66
N TYR A 174 -23.98 12.07 -2.37
CA TYR A 174 -23.59 10.70 -2.08
C TYR A 174 -22.24 10.33 -2.69
N GLY A 175 -21.28 10.01 -1.82
CA GLY A 175 -19.99 9.46 -2.24
C GLY A 175 -20.11 8.00 -2.68
N TYR A 176 -19.07 7.50 -3.35
CA TYR A 176 -19.06 6.18 -3.98
C TYR A 176 -19.47 5.01 -3.07
N ARG A 177 -19.20 5.09 -1.75
CA ARG A 177 -19.59 4.03 -0.81
C ARG A 177 -21.09 3.98 -0.58
N ARG A 178 -21.77 5.12 -0.53
CA ARG A 178 -23.24 5.17 -0.39
C ARG A 178 -23.91 4.78 -1.71
N VAL A 179 -23.38 5.26 -2.83
CA VAL A 179 -23.83 4.81 -4.15
C VAL A 179 -23.70 3.30 -4.28
N TRP A 180 -22.54 2.74 -3.93
CA TRP A 180 -22.33 1.29 -3.90
C TRP A 180 -23.36 0.55 -3.03
N ALA A 181 -23.66 1.09 -1.84
CA ALA A 181 -24.62 0.47 -0.93
C ALA A 181 -26.03 0.38 -1.55
N LEU A 182 -26.51 1.46 -2.15
CA LEU A 182 -27.81 1.48 -2.83
C LEU A 182 -27.84 0.55 -4.05
N LEU A 183 -26.78 0.54 -4.86
CA LEU A 183 -26.67 -0.37 -5.99
C LEU A 183 -26.64 -1.84 -5.56
N ARG A 184 -25.95 -2.14 -4.45
CA ARG A 184 -25.89 -3.47 -3.87
C ARG A 184 -27.27 -3.91 -3.39
N ARG A 185 -27.97 -3.07 -2.62
CA ARG A 185 -29.34 -3.32 -2.16
C ARG A 185 -30.29 -3.62 -3.33
N GLN A 186 -30.25 -2.79 -4.37
CA GLN A 186 -31.06 -3.02 -5.57
C GLN A 186 -30.69 -4.34 -6.25
N ALA A 187 -29.41 -4.66 -6.36
CA ALA A 187 -28.98 -5.95 -6.93
C ALA A 187 -29.45 -7.14 -6.08
N GLU A 188 -29.46 -7.03 -4.76
CA GLU A 188 -29.99 -8.05 -3.86
C GLU A 188 -31.50 -8.27 -4.06
N LEU A 189 -32.28 -7.18 -4.21
CA LEU A 189 -33.72 -7.26 -4.50
C LEU A 189 -34.01 -7.86 -5.88
N ASP A 190 -33.21 -7.52 -6.88
CA ASP A 190 -33.38 -8.00 -8.27
C ASP A 190 -32.78 -9.40 -8.50
N GLY A 191 -32.18 -10.02 -7.49
CA GLY A 191 -31.48 -11.31 -7.63
C GLY A 191 -30.24 -11.25 -8.52
N MET A 192 -29.66 -10.06 -8.70
CA MET A 192 -28.48 -9.82 -9.53
C MET A 192 -27.16 -9.96 -8.74
N PRO A 193 -26.03 -10.25 -9.41
CA PRO A 193 -24.73 -10.27 -8.76
C PRO A 193 -24.35 -8.91 -8.15
N ALA A 194 -23.88 -8.93 -6.90
CA ALA A 194 -23.47 -7.72 -6.20
C ALA A 194 -22.28 -7.02 -6.91
N ILE A 195 -22.39 -5.70 -7.09
CA ILE A 195 -21.35 -4.88 -7.70
C ILE A 195 -20.26 -4.59 -6.66
N ASN A 196 -18.99 -4.80 -7.02
CA ASN A 196 -17.87 -4.50 -6.13
C ASN A 196 -17.68 -2.97 -5.93
N ALA A 197 -17.49 -2.53 -4.69
CA ALA A 197 -17.25 -1.11 -4.36
C ALA A 197 -16.06 -0.49 -5.13
N LYS A 198 -15.01 -1.27 -5.42
CA LYS A 198 -13.86 -0.81 -6.23
C LYS A 198 -14.25 -0.54 -7.68
N ARG A 199 -15.21 -1.30 -8.23
CA ARG A 199 -15.76 -1.08 -9.58
C ARG A 199 -16.55 0.24 -9.61
N VAL A 200 -17.43 0.47 -8.63
CA VAL A 200 -18.18 1.73 -8.49
C VAL A 200 -17.22 2.92 -8.37
N TYR A 201 -16.22 2.82 -7.48
CA TYR A 201 -15.18 3.85 -7.34
C TYR A 201 -14.46 4.14 -8.67
N ARG A 202 -14.05 3.11 -9.40
CA ARG A 202 -13.37 3.27 -10.70
C ARG A 202 -14.25 3.99 -11.71
N ILE A 203 -15.51 3.56 -11.85
CA ILE A 203 -16.46 4.14 -12.80
C ILE A 203 -16.72 5.61 -12.46
N MET A 204 -17.02 5.92 -11.19
CA MET A 204 -17.24 7.29 -10.74
C MET A 204 -16.00 8.16 -10.97
N ARG A 205 -14.79 7.64 -10.71
CA ARG A 205 -13.55 8.38 -10.95
C ARG A 205 -13.32 8.67 -12.44
N GLN A 206 -13.55 7.69 -13.32
CA GLN A 206 -13.37 7.84 -14.76
C GLN A 206 -14.35 8.85 -15.38
N ASN A 207 -15.54 9.01 -14.77
CA ASN A 207 -16.58 9.93 -15.22
C ASN A 207 -16.66 11.23 -14.38
N ALA A 208 -15.63 11.54 -13.57
CA ALA A 208 -15.57 12.76 -12.74
C ALA A 208 -16.74 12.94 -11.76
N LEU A 209 -17.32 11.85 -11.25
CA LEU A 209 -18.47 11.85 -10.33
C LEU A 209 -18.06 11.75 -8.85
N LEU A 210 -16.78 11.85 -8.51
CA LEU A 210 -16.33 11.80 -7.12
C LEU A 210 -16.49 13.16 -6.45
N LEU A 211 -17.05 13.16 -5.23
CA LEU A 211 -17.13 14.37 -4.40
C LEU A 211 -15.74 14.94 -4.09
N GLU A 212 -15.66 16.27 -4.08
CA GLU A 212 -14.46 16.98 -3.66
C GLU A 212 -14.11 16.62 -2.21
N ARG A 213 -12.82 16.33 -1.99
CA ARG A 213 -12.31 16.10 -0.63
C ARG A 213 -12.15 17.43 0.07
N LYS A 214 -13.00 17.69 1.07
CA LYS A 214 -12.71 18.76 2.03
C LYS A 214 -11.42 18.44 2.79
N PRO A 215 -10.57 19.44 3.07
CA PRO A 215 -9.39 19.25 3.91
C PRO A 215 -9.81 18.65 5.25
N ALA A 216 -9.02 17.69 5.75
CA ALA A 216 -9.27 17.13 7.08
C ALA A 216 -9.09 18.23 8.12
N VAL A 217 -10.17 18.55 8.85
CA VAL A 217 -10.08 19.41 10.03
C VAL A 217 -9.31 18.62 11.10
N PRO A 218 -8.27 19.20 11.72
CA PRO A 218 -7.54 18.52 12.78
C PRO A 218 -8.50 18.07 13.89
N PRO A 219 -8.38 16.83 14.39
CA PRO A 219 -9.21 16.38 15.49
C PRO A 219 -8.98 17.27 16.72
N SER A 220 -10.06 17.57 17.44
CA SER A 220 -10.04 18.25 18.73
C SER A 220 -9.08 17.53 19.67
N LYS A 221 -8.21 18.27 20.37
CA LYS A 221 -7.24 17.73 21.33
C LYS A 221 -7.88 17.26 22.64
N ARG A 222 -9.20 17.36 22.79
CA ARG A 222 -9.90 16.96 24.02
C ARG A 222 -10.11 15.45 24.02
N ALA A 223 -9.45 14.77 24.96
CA ALA A 223 -9.71 13.35 25.22
C ALA A 223 -11.15 13.19 25.73
N HIS A 224 -11.89 12.29 25.11
CA HIS A 224 -13.28 12.00 25.45
C HIS A 224 -13.43 10.48 25.59
N THR A 225 -13.93 10.05 26.74
CA THR A 225 -14.16 8.63 27.09
C THR A 225 -15.62 8.20 26.91
N GLY A 226 -16.50 9.10 26.47
CA GLY A 226 -17.92 8.83 26.31
C GLY A 226 -18.22 8.05 25.03
N ARG A 227 -18.71 6.81 25.16
CA ARG A 227 -19.30 6.06 24.05
C ARG A 227 -20.82 6.32 24.02
N VAL A 228 -21.26 7.15 23.08
CA VAL A 228 -22.68 7.48 22.92
C VAL A 228 -23.46 6.30 22.30
N ALA A 229 -22.83 5.59 21.36
CA ALA A 229 -23.42 4.43 20.69
C ALA A 229 -23.58 3.26 21.66
N VAL A 230 -24.81 2.75 21.73
CA VAL A 230 -25.21 1.57 22.51
C VAL A 230 -25.26 0.33 21.62
N LYS A 231 -25.28 -0.85 22.24
CA LYS A 231 -25.23 -2.13 21.51
C LYS A 231 -26.59 -2.59 21.03
N GLU A 232 -27.64 -2.32 21.81
CA GLU A 232 -29.00 -2.72 21.50
C GLU A 232 -29.86 -1.50 21.28
N SER A 233 -30.86 -1.68 20.43
CA SER A 233 -31.87 -0.66 20.18
C SER A 233 -32.70 -0.40 21.44
N ASN A 234 -33.23 0.81 21.57
CA ASN A 234 -34.02 1.27 22.72
C ASN A 234 -33.27 1.27 24.06
N GLN A 235 -31.94 1.14 24.07
CA GLN A 235 -31.15 1.38 25.29
C GLN A 235 -30.94 2.89 25.52
N ARG A 236 -30.73 3.66 24.45
CA ARG A 236 -30.49 5.09 24.52
C ARG A 236 -30.99 5.80 23.27
N TRP A 237 -31.79 6.83 23.48
CA TRP A 237 -32.19 7.79 22.47
C TRP A 237 -31.48 9.12 22.72
N CYS A 238 -31.12 9.82 21.66
CA CYS A 238 -30.59 11.17 21.74
C CYS A 238 -31.56 12.16 21.09
N SER A 239 -31.66 13.35 21.67
CA SER A 239 -32.44 14.46 21.12
C SER A 239 -31.59 15.72 21.04
N ASP A 240 -31.84 16.50 19.99
CA ASP A 240 -31.20 17.79 19.75
C ASP A 240 -32.10 18.64 18.84
N GLY A 241 -31.72 19.90 18.64
CA GLY A 241 -32.38 20.84 17.77
C GLY A 241 -31.47 21.41 16.68
N PHE A 242 -32.03 21.74 15.53
CA PHE A 242 -31.31 22.52 14.52
C PHE A 242 -32.22 23.54 13.83
N GLU A 243 -31.63 24.64 13.36
CA GLU A 243 -32.34 25.63 12.55
C GLU A 243 -31.87 25.63 11.09
N PHE A 244 -32.77 26.01 10.19
CA PHE A 244 -32.48 26.39 8.80
C PHE A 244 -33.46 27.46 8.31
N ARG A 245 -33.14 28.10 7.18
CA ARG A 245 -33.92 29.21 6.61
C ARG A 245 -34.52 28.81 5.27
N CYS A 246 -35.77 29.20 5.05
CA CYS A 246 -36.47 29.11 3.77
C CYS A 246 -36.05 30.26 2.85
N ASP A 247 -36.36 30.15 1.56
CA ASP A 247 -35.94 31.11 0.54
C ASP A 247 -36.63 32.48 0.73
N ASN A 248 -37.85 32.49 1.28
CA ASN A 248 -38.57 33.71 1.68
C ASN A 248 -38.09 34.34 3.00
N GLY A 249 -37.10 33.75 3.66
CA GLY A 249 -36.51 34.25 4.90
C GLY A 249 -37.09 33.67 6.20
N GLU A 250 -38.18 32.90 6.15
CA GLU A 250 -38.71 32.19 7.31
C GLU A 250 -37.66 31.28 7.94
N LYS A 251 -37.61 31.25 9.27
CA LYS A 251 -36.71 30.37 10.02
C LYS A 251 -37.50 29.22 10.61
N LEU A 252 -37.07 28.01 10.31
CA LEU A 252 -37.61 26.79 10.89
C LEU A 252 -36.61 26.22 11.89
N ARG A 253 -37.14 25.82 13.05
CA ARG A 253 -36.42 25.10 14.10
C ARG A 253 -36.99 23.70 14.20
N VAL A 254 -36.13 22.71 14.15
CA VAL A 254 -36.50 21.29 14.15
C VAL A 254 -35.93 20.65 15.41
N THR A 255 -36.78 20.00 16.17
CA THR A 255 -36.40 19.15 17.32
C THR A 255 -36.65 17.70 16.91
N PHE A 256 -35.73 16.78 17.23
CA PHE A 256 -35.85 15.38 16.83
C PHE A 256 -35.41 14.41 17.92
N ALA A 257 -35.92 13.19 17.85
CA ALA A 257 -35.50 12.04 18.63
C ALA A 257 -34.87 10.99 17.71
N LEU A 258 -33.73 10.44 18.10
CA LEU A 258 -32.98 9.45 17.33
C LEU A 258 -32.48 8.32 18.21
N ASP A 259 -32.59 7.07 17.77
CA ASP A 259 -32.00 5.93 18.45
C ASP A 259 -30.47 5.86 18.23
N CYS A 260 -29.72 5.62 19.31
CA CYS A 260 -28.25 5.63 19.28
C CYS A 260 -27.61 4.32 18.79
N CYS A 261 -28.39 3.23 18.67
CA CYS A 261 -27.99 1.96 18.08
C CYS A 261 -28.27 1.96 16.57
N ASP A 262 -29.56 1.95 16.21
CA ASP A 262 -30.05 1.68 14.86
C ASP A 262 -30.16 2.92 13.98
N ARG A 263 -29.95 4.11 14.57
CA ARG A 263 -29.95 5.42 13.88
C ARG A 263 -31.30 5.81 13.32
N GLU A 264 -32.40 5.21 13.74
CA GLU A 264 -33.72 5.63 13.30
C GLU A 264 -34.06 7.00 13.89
N ALA A 265 -34.52 7.91 13.04
CA ALA A 265 -35.16 9.15 13.46
C ALA A 265 -36.60 8.83 13.87
N LEU A 266 -36.77 8.60 15.18
CA LEU A 266 -38.01 8.11 15.79
C LEU A 266 -39.14 9.14 15.65
N HIS A 267 -38.87 10.41 15.93
CA HIS A 267 -39.85 11.48 15.78
C HIS A 267 -39.17 12.83 15.60
N TRP A 268 -39.89 13.79 15.05
CA TRP A 268 -39.43 15.16 14.90
C TRP A 268 -40.61 16.12 14.86
N ALA A 269 -40.37 17.35 15.29
CA ALA A 269 -41.32 18.45 15.22
C ALA A 269 -40.62 19.68 14.65
N VAL A 270 -41.37 20.52 13.94
CA VAL A 270 -40.87 21.76 13.36
C VAL A 270 -41.72 22.93 13.82
N THR A 271 -41.04 24.01 14.22
CA THR A 271 -41.68 25.25 14.66
C THR A 271 -41.05 26.46 13.99
N THR A 272 -41.83 27.53 13.86
CA THR A 272 -41.34 28.87 13.50
C THR A 272 -40.93 29.67 14.76
N GLY A 273 -41.46 29.29 15.92
CA GLY A 273 -41.13 29.79 17.25
C GLY A 273 -39.78 29.27 17.78
N GLY A 274 -39.51 29.50 19.08
CA GLY A 274 -38.28 29.06 19.74
C GLY A 274 -38.22 27.55 20.00
N PHE A 275 -37.12 27.08 20.60
CA PHE A 275 -37.05 25.75 21.19
C PHE A 275 -37.70 25.80 22.58
N ASP A 276 -38.98 25.44 22.67
CA ASP A 276 -39.73 25.38 23.92
C ASP A 276 -39.83 23.95 24.49
N SER A 277 -40.27 23.86 25.74
CA SER A 277 -40.46 22.59 26.43
C SER A 277 -41.63 21.77 25.86
N GLU A 278 -42.65 22.44 25.31
CA GLU A 278 -43.85 21.80 24.74
C GLU A 278 -43.47 20.97 23.51
N THR A 279 -42.76 21.57 22.56
CA THR A 279 -42.25 20.87 21.36
C THR A 279 -41.36 19.67 21.74
N VAL A 280 -40.54 19.80 22.78
CA VAL A 280 -39.69 18.70 23.26
C VAL A 280 -40.54 17.56 23.83
N GLN A 281 -41.59 17.88 24.59
CA GLN A 281 -42.51 16.88 25.16
C GLN A 281 -43.29 16.17 24.05
N ASP A 282 -43.76 16.90 23.03
CA ASP A 282 -44.41 16.31 21.85
C ASP A 282 -43.49 15.32 21.12
N VAL A 283 -42.22 15.69 20.95
CA VAL A 283 -41.21 14.82 20.34
C VAL A 283 -40.95 13.57 21.17
N MET A 284 -40.92 13.68 22.51
CA MET A 284 -40.80 12.52 23.39
C MET A 284 -41.99 11.58 23.25
N LEU A 285 -43.20 12.12 23.32
CA LEU A 285 -44.44 11.34 23.21
C LEU A 285 -44.53 10.66 21.85
N GLY A 286 -44.37 11.42 20.75
CA GLY A 286 -44.44 10.90 19.40
C GLY A 286 -43.34 9.89 19.06
N ALA A 287 -42.18 9.95 19.74
CA ALA A 287 -41.13 8.93 19.61
C ALA A 287 -41.51 7.63 20.32
N VAL A 288 -42.07 7.71 21.53
CA VAL A 288 -42.57 6.54 22.26
C VAL A 288 -43.73 5.89 21.51
N GLU A 289 -44.72 6.68 21.07
CA GLU A 289 -45.86 6.17 20.31
C GLU A 289 -45.45 5.51 19.01
N ARG A 290 -44.52 6.11 18.25
CA ARG A 290 -44.06 5.51 16.99
C ARG A 290 -43.28 4.21 17.22
N ARG A 291 -42.57 4.10 18.35
CA ARG A 291 -41.69 2.96 18.62
C ARG A 291 -42.40 1.79 19.31
N PHE A 292 -43.31 2.09 20.23
CA PHE A 292 -43.96 1.13 21.13
C PHE A 292 -45.49 1.10 20.97
N GLY A 293 -46.05 1.89 20.06
CA GLY A 293 -47.49 1.99 19.87
C GLY A 293 -48.16 2.60 21.10
N ASN A 294 -49.19 1.93 21.62
CA ASN A 294 -49.92 2.38 22.81
C ASN A 294 -49.27 1.93 24.13
N GLU A 295 -48.13 1.23 24.07
CA GLU A 295 -47.42 0.72 25.24
C GLU A 295 -46.24 1.61 25.61
N LEU A 296 -45.85 1.57 26.88
CA LEU A 296 -44.62 2.20 27.36
C LEU A 296 -43.43 1.23 27.22
N PRO A 297 -42.18 1.74 27.17
CA PRO A 297 -41.00 0.89 27.15
C PRO A 297 -40.99 -0.08 28.34
N ALA A 298 -40.73 -1.38 28.09
CA ALA A 298 -40.65 -2.39 29.16
C ALA A 298 -39.51 -2.14 30.16
N SER A 299 -38.47 -1.42 29.74
CA SER A 299 -37.35 -0.98 30.56
C SER A 299 -37.06 0.50 30.29
N PRO A 300 -36.57 1.27 31.28
CA PRO A 300 -36.24 2.66 31.08
C PRO A 300 -35.27 2.89 29.92
N VAL A 301 -35.63 3.79 29.00
CA VAL A 301 -34.78 4.18 27.86
C VAL A 301 -34.02 5.45 28.22
N GLU A 302 -32.69 5.46 28.11
CA GLU A 302 -31.94 6.67 28.40
C GLU A 302 -32.24 7.76 27.36
N TRP A 303 -32.65 8.94 27.81
CA TRP A 303 -32.92 10.10 26.98
C TRP A 303 -31.79 11.12 27.11
N LEU A 304 -30.84 11.06 26.17
CA LEU A 304 -29.63 11.86 26.15
C LEU A 304 -29.84 13.20 25.42
N THR A 305 -29.64 14.31 26.13
CA THR A 305 -29.75 15.66 25.56
C THR A 305 -28.57 16.53 25.94
N ASP A 306 -28.46 17.68 25.28
CA ASP A 306 -27.60 18.75 25.76
C ASP A 306 -28.14 19.41 27.05
N ASN A 307 -27.51 20.50 27.47
CA ASN A 307 -27.90 21.27 28.65
C ASN A 307 -28.87 22.43 28.34
N GLY A 308 -29.57 22.37 27.20
CA GLY A 308 -30.61 23.34 26.83
C GLY A 308 -31.68 23.50 27.92
N SER A 309 -32.22 24.71 28.07
CA SER A 309 -33.21 25.02 29.10
C SER A 309 -34.50 24.20 28.95
N CYS A 310 -34.96 23.96 27.73
CA CYS A 310 -36.13 23.14 27.43
C CYS A 310 -35.99 21.69 27.94
N TYR A 311 -34.78 21.12 27.87
CA TYR A 311 -34.49 19.77 28.37
C TYR A 311 -34.24 19.70 29.88
N ARG A 312 -33.84 20.81 30.51
CA ARG A 312 -33.58 20.88 31.96
C ARG A 312 -34.81 21.28 32.79
N ALA A 313 -35.86 21.80 32.15
CA ALA A 313 -37.10 22.14 32.82
C ALA A 313 -37.65 20.96 33.64
N ASN A 314 -38.13 21.24 34.85
CA ASN A 314 -38.55 20.18 35.77
C ASN A 314 -39.78 19.44 35.22
N GLU A 315 -40.72 20.16 34.61
CA GLU A 315 -41.89 19.58 33.96
C GLU A 315 -41.48 18.60 32.85
N THR A 316 -40.54 18.99 31.98
CA THR A 316 -40.04 18.13 30.89
C THR A 316 -39.37 16.86 31.41
N ARG A 317 -38.56 16.97 32.48
CA ARG A 317 -37.92 15.79 33.09
C ARG A 317 -38.93 14.87 33.77
N GLN A 318 -39.98 15.42 34.38
CA GLN A 318 -41.06 14.63 34.97
C GLN A 318 -41.85 13.92 33.88
N PHE A 319 -42.18 14.63 32.79
CA PHE A 319 -42.88 14.09 31.63
C PHE A 319 -42.11 12.93 30.98
N ALA A 320 -40.80 13.10 30.74
CA ALA A 320 -39.95 12.03 30.23
C ALA A 320 -40.02 10.76 31.10
N ARG A 321 -39.98 10.88 32.43
CA ARG A 321 -40.09 9.72 33.33
C ARG A 321 -41.45 9.03 33.26
N MET A 322 -42.53 9.79 33.06
CA MET A 322 -43.88 9.21 32.86
C MET A 322 -43.96 8.37 31.59
N LEU A 323 -43.17 8.72 30.57
CA LEU A 323 -43.06 7.98 29.31
C LEU A 323 -42.06 6.81 29.35
N GLY A 324 -41.52 6.47 30.53
CA GLY A 324 -40.50 5.43 30.65
C GLY A 324 -39.12 5.84 30.12
N LEU A 325 -38.87 7.15 29.95
CA LEU A 325 -37.58 7.69 29.55
C LEU A 325 -36.78 8.15 30.78
N GLU A 326 -35.47 7.90 30.79
CA GLU A 326 -34.55 8.35 31.84
C GLU A 326 -33.71 9.55 31.36
N PRO A 327 -33.98 10.78 31.83
CA PRO A 327 -33.25 11.97 31.37
C PRO A 327 -31.76 11.95 31.77
N LYS A 328 -30.88 11.92 30.78
CA LYS A 328 -29.42 12.05 30.90
C LYS A 328 -28.96 13.32 30.17
N ASN A 329 -28.09 14.10 30.80
CA ASN A 329 -27.52 15.29 30.17
C ASN A 329 -26.05 15.04 29.83
N THR A 330 -25.62 15.63 28.71
CA THR A 330 -24.20 15.66 28.37
C THR A 330 -23.39 16.42 29.42
N ALA A 331 -22.13 16.00 29.60
CA ALA A 331 -21.21 16.74 30.45
C ALA A 331 -21.05 18.18 29.93
N VAL A 332 -21.07 19.14 30.84
CA VAL A 332 -20.94 20.57 30.52
C VAL A 332 -19.66 20.80 29.70
N ARG A 333 -19.79 21.41 28.52
CA ARG A 333 -18.70 21.71 27.55
C ARG A 333 -18.09 20.49 26.83
N SER A 334 -18.84 19.40 26.67
CA SER A 334 -18.47 18.25 25.82
C SER A 334 -19.42 18.11 24.60
N PRO A 335 -19.30 18.95 23.55
CA PRO A 335 -20.16 18.83 22.35
C PRO A 335 -20.09 17.42 21.72
N GLU A 336 -18.92 16.79 21.79
CA GLU A 336 -18.66 15.43 21.28
C GLU A 336 -19.48 14.32 21.99
N SER A 337 -20.08 14.61 23.15
CA SER A 337 -20.90 13.65 23.91
C SER A 337 -22.34 13.47 23.38
N ASN A 338 -22.77 14.27 22.39
CA ASN A 338 -23.94 13.98 21.56
C ASN A 338 -23.56 13.84 20.08
N GLY A 339 -22.37 13.27 19.80
CA GLY A 339 -21.83 13.18 18.44
C GLY A 339 -22.71 12.41 17.43
N ILE A 340 -23.64 11.58 17.92
CA ILE A 340 -24.64 10.90 17.07
C ILE A 340 -25.66 11.91 16.54
N ALA A 341 -26.27 12.72 17.40
CA ALA A 341 -27.19 13.78 17.00
C ALA A 341 -26.49 14.80 16.09
N GLU A 342 -25.26 15.20 16.42
CA GLU A 342 -24.50 16.13 15.55
C GLU A 342 -24.25 15.54 14.14
N SER A 343 -23.92 14.25 14.06
CA SER A 343 -23.73 13.55 12.78
C SER A 343 -25.03 13.46 11.99
N PHE A 344 -26.16 13.26 12.68
CA PHE A 344 -27.49 13.30 12.08
C PHE A 344 -27.79 14.68 11.50
N VAL A 345 -27.63 15.75 12.29
CA VAL A 345 -27.86 17.14 11.84
C VAL A 345 -26.99 17.48 10.63
N LYS A 346 -25.70 17.11 10.64
CA LYS A 346 -24.81 17.28 9.48
C LYS A 346 -25.31 16.54 8.24
N THR A 347 -25.83 15.34 8.42
CA THR A 347 -26.39 14.51 7.34
C THR A 347 -27.65 15.14 6.78
N ILE A 348 -28.63 15.47 7.62
CA ILE A 348 -29.89 16.11 7.22
C ILE A 348 -29.64 17.44 6.48
N LYS A 349 -28.79 18.31 7.05
CA LYS A 349 -28.49 19.60 6.44
C LYS A 349 -27.80 19.47 5.09
N ARG A 350 -26.78 18.61 5.00
CA ARG A 350 -25.99 18.45 3.79
C ARG A 350 -26.75 17.70 2.72
N ASP A 351 -27.37 16.57 3.06
CA ASP A 351 -27.87 15.63 2.06
C ASP A 351 -29.31 15.92 1.63
N TYR A 352 -30.11 16.58 2.47
CA TYR A 352 -31.52 16.81 2.19
C TYR A 352 -31.86 18.31 2.13
N ILE A 353 -31.63 19.07 3.21
CA ILE A 353 -32.03 20.48 3.27
C ILE A 353 -31.32 21.35 2.22
N SER A 354 -30.06 21.04 1.91
CA SER A 354 -29.30 21.82 0.94
C SER A 354 -29.82 21.70 -0.50
N ILE A 355 -30.52 20.61 -0.84
CA ILE A 355 -31.00 20.30 -2.19
C ILE A 355 -32.53 20.37 -2.32
N MET A 356 -33.28 20.22 -1.23
CA MET A 356 -34.74 20.25 -1.29
C MET A 356 -35.25 21.67 -1.59
N PRO A 357 -36.34 21.82 -2.36
CA PRO A 357 -37.06 23.08 -2.48
C PRO A 357 -37.56 23.56 -1.11
N LYS A 358 -37.43 24.85 -0.81
CA LYS A 358 -37.88 25.45 0.46
C LYS A 358 -38.32 26.91 0.28
N PRO A 359 -39.30 27.17 -0.61
CA PRO A 359 -39.78 28.54 -0.86
C PRO A 359 -40.37 29.20 0.39
N ASP A 360 -41.09 28.43 1.20
CA ASP A 360 -41.79 28.87 2.40
C ASP A 360 -41.78 27.78 3.49
N GLY A 361 -42.19 28.15 4.71
CA GLY A 361 -42.15 27.25 5.87
C GLY A 361 -43.01 25.99 5.73
N LEU A 362 -44.19 26.10 5.12
CA LEU A 362 -45.11 24.95 4.94
C LEU A 362 -44.54 23.96 3.93
N THR A 363 -44.05 24.44 2.79
CA THR A 363 -43.42 23.60 1.77
C THR A 363 -42.16 22.94 2.31
N ALA A 364 -41.33 23.69 3.05
CA ALA A 364 -40.13 23.16 3.67
C ALA A 364 -40.43 22.06 4.71
N ALA A 365 -41.50 22.21 5.51
CA ALA A 365 -41.92 21.20 6.47
C ALA A 365 -42.39 19.90 5.79
N LYS A 366 -43.13 19.99 4.68
CA LYS A 366 -43.55 18.82 3.88
C LYS A 366 -42.36 18.08 3.30
N ASN A 367 -41.44 18.79 2.66
CA ASN A 367 -40.23 18.20 2.08
C ASN A 367 -39.31 17.62 3.16
N LEU A 368 -39.31 18.21 4.36
CA LEU A 368 -38.59 17.66 5.50
C LEU A 368 -39.19 16.32 5.96
N ALA A 369 -40.52 16.15 5.91
CA ALA A 369 -41.16 14.87 6.20
C ALA A 369 -40.69 13.77 5.24
N GLU A 370 -40.67 14.06 3.94
CA GLU A 370 -40.14 13.14 2.92
C GLU A 370 -38.65 12.84 3.17
N ALA A 371 -37.87 13.83 3.58
CA ALA A 371 -36.45 13.65 3.90
C ALA A 371 -36.22 12.73 5.11
N PHE A 372 -37.01 12.85 6.18
CA PHE A 372 -36.92 11.98 7.35
C PHE A 372 -37.32 10.53 7.02
N GLU A 373 -38.36 10.37 6.20
CA GLU A 373 -38.79 9.05 5.74
C GLU A 373 -37.74 8.40 4.84
N HIS A 374 -37.19 9.15 3.86
CA HIS A 374 -36.08 8.69 3.05
C HIS A 374 -34.83 8.39 3.90
N TYR A 375 -34.56 9.19 4.93
CA TYR A 375 -33.45 8.92 5.86
C TYR A 375 -33.60 7.55 6.54
N ASN A 376 -34.78 7.26 7.09
CA ASN A 376 -35.04 6.01 7.80
C ASN A 376 -35.11 4.79 6.87
N GLU A 377 -35.63 4.96 5.65
CA GLU A 377 -35.89 3.84 4.74
C GLU A 377 -34.69 3.55 3.82
N TRP A 378 -33.99 4.59 3.36
CA TRP A 378 -33.03 4.45 2.26
C TRP A 378 -31.59 4.84 2.62
N HIS A 379 -31.35 5.78 3.55
CA HIS A 379 -30.02 6.34 3.78
C HIS A 379 -28.98 5.32 4.27
N PRO A 380 -27.87 5.07 3.54
CA PRO A 380 -26.87 4.10 3.99
C PRO A 380 -25.98 4.62 5.13
N HIS A 381 -25.91 3.89 6.24
CA HIS A 381 -25.04 4.19 7.38
C HIS A 381 -23.86 3.24 7.47
N SER A 382 -22.62 3.76 7.43
CA SER A 382 -21.42 2.92 7.57
C SER A 382 -21.38 2.18 8.91
N ALA A 383 -21.94 2.76 9.98
CA ALA A 383 -22.03 2.12 11.29
C ALA A 383 -22.98 0.90 11.31
N LEU A 384 -23.90 0.81 10.35
CA LEU A 384 -24.89 -0.27 10.21
C LEU A 384 -24.53 -1.22 9.07
N GLY A 385 -23.26 -1.26 8.65
CA GLY A 385 -22.83 -2.06 7.49
C GLY A 385 -23.38 -1.54 6.15
N TYR A 386 -23.64 -0.23 6.06
CA TYR A 386 -24.26 0.46 4.93
C TYR A 386 -25.75 0.14 4.70
N ARG A 387 -26.45 -0.37 5.71
CA ARG A 387 -27.91 -0.45 5.72
C ARG A 387 -28.54 0.87 6.14
N SER A 388 -29.81 1.06 5.80
CA SER A 388 -30.62 2.13 6.39
C SER A 388 -31.12 1.75 7.79
N PRO A 389 -31.59 2.72 8.60
CA PRO A 389 -32.09 2.42 9.94
C PRO A 389 -33.17 1.34 9.97
N ARG A 390 -34.18 1.43 9.11
CA ARG A 390 -35.29 0.46 9.10
C ARG A 390 -34.91 -0.87 8.48
N GLU A 391 -33.98 -0.89 7.53
CA GLU A 391 -33.42 -2.16 7.06
C GLU A 391 -32.64 -2.89 8.13
N TYR A 392 -31.82 -2.15 8.90
CA TYR A 392 -31.09 -2.71 10.02
C TYR A 392 -32.06 -3.32 11.05
N LEU A 393 -33.17 -2.64 11.34
CA LEU A 393 -34.20 -3.15 12.24
C LEU A 393 -34.94 -4.38 11.70
N ARG A 394 -35.38 -4.36 10.43
CA ARG A 394 -36.01 -5.52 9.79
C ARG A 394 -35.10 -6.73 9.79
N GLN A 395 -33.82 -6.51 9.49
CA GLN A 395 -32.83 -7.57 9.54
C GLN A 395 -32.58 -8.03 10.98
N TRP A 396 -32.46 -7.14 11.96
CA TRP A 396 -32.25 -7.54 13.35
C TRP A 396 -33.43 -8.35 13.90
N ALA A 397 -34.67 -8.01 13.52
CA ALA A 397 -35.86 -8.80 13.85
C ALA A 397 -35.85 -10.18 13.17
N SER A 398 -35.37 -10.27 11.92
CA SER A 398 -35.22 -11.53 11.18
C SER A 398 -34.07 -12.40 11.70
N ASP A 399 -32.92 -11.80 11.99
CA ASP A 399 -31.70 -12.44 12.48
C ASP A 399 -31.80 -12.76 13.99
N GLY A 400 -32.74 -12.13 14.71
CA GLY A 400 -33.16 -12.55 16.06
C GLY A 400 -33.76 -13.96 16.11
N LEU A 401 -34.05 -14.56 14.95
CA LEU A 401 -34.36 -15.98 14.78
C LEU A 401 -33.18 -16.82 14.24
N SER A 402 -32.03 -16.20 13.90
CA SER A 402 -30.82 -16.89 13.45
C SER A 402 -29.52 -16.12 13.77
N ASP A 403 -29.04 -16.32 14.98
CA ASP A 403 -27.67 -16.24 15.51
C ASP A 403 -26.58 -15.41 14.74
N ASN A 404 -26.14 -14.32 15.39
CA ASN A 404 -24.76 -13.82 15.53
C ASN A 404 -23.76 -13.93 14.34
N ARG A 405 -23.95 -13.16 13.27
CA ARG A 405 -22.82 -12.78 12.38
C ARG A 405 -22.98 -11.38 11.77
N CYS A 406 -22.66 -10.33 12.51
CA CYS A 406 -22.43 -9.02 11.91
C CYS A 406 -21.42 -8.17 12.69
N LEU A 407 -20.17 -8.64 12.80
CA LEU A 407 -19.02 -7.79 13.10
C LEU A 407 -17.79 -8.33 12.38
N GLU A 408 -17.67 -8.07 11.07
CA GLU A 408 -16.38 -8.02 10.34
C GLU A 408 -16.64 -7.60 8.88
N ILE A 409 -16.51 -6.30 8.57
CA ILE A 409 -16.11 -5.76 7.25
C ILE A 409 -15.20 -4.56 7.48
#